data_AF-A0A662H8C6-F1
#
_entry.id   AF-A0A662H8C6-F1
#
_cell.length_a   1.000
_cell.length_b   1.000
_cell.length_c   1.000
_cell.angle_alpha   90.00
_cell.angle_beta   90.00
_cell.angle_gamma   90.00
#
_symmetry.space_group_name_H-M   'P 1'
#
loop_
_entity.id
_entity.type
_entity.pdbx_description
1 polymer ?
#
loop_
_entity_poly.entity_id
_entity_poly.type
_entity_poly.pdbx_seq_one_letter_code
_entity_poly.pdbx_strand_id
1 'polypeptide(L)' 'MLADCRLCRHFVPLQYCSNKELEEVISLANARGEEPLGYCRKYRRGVTYYTGKCPGFTGWEEKTYYTVPITKFIKG' A
#
# COMPACT_ATOMS: atom_id res chain seq x y z
N MET A 1 0.48 -19.93 -7.27
CA MET A 1 -0.36 -19.30 -6.24
C MET A 1 -0.67 -17.87 -6.69
N LEU A 2 -1.94 -17.46 -6.65
CA LEU A 2 -2.34 -16.07 -6.89
C LEU A 2 -2.10 -15.28 -5.61
N ALA A 3 -1.34 -14.20 -5.71
CA ALA A 3 -1.10 -13.26 -4.62
C ALA A 3 -2.26 -12.26 -4.54
N ASP A 4 -2.66 -11.90 -3.33
CA ASP A 4 -3.58 -10.80 -3.08
C ASP A 4 -2.83 -9.66 -2.39
N CYS A 5 -2.70 -8.52 -3.06
CA CYS A 5 -2.03 -7.34 -2.53
C CYS A 5 -2.59 -6.92 -1.17
N ARG A 6 -3.89 -7.10 -0.89
CA ARG A 6 -4.50 -6.73 0.40
C ARG A 6 -3.92 -7.51 1.58
N LEU A 7 -3.41 -8.71 1.31
CA LEU A 7 -2.76 -9.61 2.28
C LEU A 7 -1.22 -9.44 2.28
N CYS A 8 -0.68 -8.60 1.41
CA CYS A 8 0.76 -8.44 1.22
C CYS A 8 1.35 -7.38 2.14
N ARG A 9 2.59 -7.61 2.58
CA ARG A 9 3.26 -6.69 3.50
C ARG A 9 3.62 -5.33 3.02
N HIS A 10 3.78 -5.26 1.73
CA HIS A 10 4.23 -4.07 1.05
C HIS A 10 3.07 -3.23 0.55
N PHE A 11 1.83 -3.73 0.65
CA PHE A 11 0.66 -3.00 0.24
C PHE A 11 0.26 -1.95 1.28
N VAL A 12 0.01 -0.75 0.78
CA VAL A 12 -0.52 0.38 1.53
C VAL A 12 -1.81 0.79 0.82
N PRO A 13 -2.97 0.72 1.50
CA PRO A 13 -4.20 1.19 0.88
C PRO A 13 -4.19 2.72 0.81
N LEU A 14 -4.98 3.29 -0.10
CA LEU A 14 -4.93 4.72 -0.44
C LEU A 14 -5.02 5.64 0.78
N GLN A 15 -5.90 5.34 1.74
CA GLN A 15 -6.09 6.14 2.94
C GLN A 15 -4.87 6.24 3.86
N TYR A 16 -3.88 5.36 3.68
CA TYR A 16 -2.63 5.36 4.46
C TYR A 16 -1.41 5.68 3.60
N CYS A 17 -1.60 6.04 2.33
CA CYS A 17 -0.53 6.48 1.45
C CYS A 17 -0.10 7.90 1.85
N SER A 18 1.21 8.15 1.87
CA SER A 18 1.76 9.50 1.93
C SER A 18 1.44 10.28 0.64
N ASN A 19 1.54 11.62 0.68
CA ASN A 19 1.29 12.46 -0.50
C ASN A 19 2.09 12.04 -1.74
N LYS A 20 3.36 11.66 -1.54
CA LYS A 20 4.23 11.17 -2.61
C LYS A 20 3.76 9.84 -3.18
N GLU A 21 3.35 8.91 -2.30
CA GLU A 21 2.80 7.62 -2.75
C GLU A 21 1.51 7.86 -3.54
N LEU A 22 0.60 8.72 -3.06
CA LEU A 22 -0.64 9.07 -3.75
C LEU A 22 -0.40 9.64 -5.15
N GLU A 23 0.54 10.56 -5.29
CA GLU A 23 0.92 11.13 -6.59
C GLU A 23 1.37 10.04 -7.58
N GLU A 24 2.22 9.11 -7.12
CA GLU A 24 2.67 7.98 -7.93
C GLU A 24 1.52 7.02 -8.30
N VAL A 25 0.59 6.75 -7.38
CA VAL A 25 -0.58 5.90 -7.67
C VAL A 25 -1.48 6.56 -8.70
N ILE A 26 -1.86 7.83 -8.48
CA ILE A 26 -2.80 8.58 -9.33
C ILE A 26 -2.20 8.77 -10.73
N SER A 27 -0.92 9.14 -10.82
CA SER A 27 -0.23 9.31 -12.10
C SER A 27 -0.24 8.02 -12.92
N LEU A 28 0.07 6.87 -12.29
CA LEU A 28 0.05 5.58 -12.96
C LEU A 28 -1.35 5.14 -13.38
N ALA A 29 -2.33 5.35 -12.50
CA ALA A 29 -3.74 5.02 -12.73
C ALA A 29 -4.29 5.83 -13.92
N ASN A 30 -4.07 7.15 -13.94
CA ASN A 30 -4.45 8.03 -15.04
C ASN A 30 -3.79 7.63 -16.36
N ALA A 31 -2.49 7.30 -16.35
CA ALA A 31 -1.78 6.87 -17.55
C ALA A 31 -2.33 5.56 -18.15
N ARG A 32 -3.02 4.75 -17.35
CA ARG A 32 -3.59 3.46 -17.77
C ARG A 32 -5.11 3.47 -17.91
N GLY A 33 -5.78 4.54 -17.49
CA GLY A 33 -7.24 4.58 -17.39
C GLY A 33 -7.79 3.56 -16.39
N GLU A 34 -7.03 3.26 -15.34
CA GLU A 34 -7.41 2.29 -14.30
C GLU A 34 -7.75 3.02 -13.00
N GLU A 35 -8.51 2.37 -12.12
CA GLU A 35 -8.79 2.90 -10.79
C GLU A 35 -7.56 2.75 -9.86
N PRO A 36 -7.15 3.80 -9.15
CA PRO A 36 -6.10 3.70 -8.14
C PRO A 36 -6.63 2.87 -6.94
N LEU A 37 -5.89 1.85 -6.51
CA LEU A 37 -6.31 0.98 -5.39
C LEU A 37 -5.38 1.07 -4.17
N GLY A 38 -4.13 1.49 -4.37
CA GLY A 38 -3.13 1.63 -3.31
C GLY A 38 -1.71 1.66 -3.84
N TYR A 39 -0.75 1.48 -2.95
CA TYR A 39 0.68 1.55 -3.27
C TYR A 39 1.42 0.29 -2.85
N CYS A 40 2.37 -0.16 -3.66
CA CYS A 40 3.26 -1.26 -3.34
C CYS A 40 4.67 -0.73 -3.02
N ARG A 41 5.06 -0.76 -1.74
CA ARG A 41 6.37 -0.28 -1.28
C ARG A 41 7.56 -1.13 -1.74
N LYS A 42 7.35 -2.42 -2.05
CA LYS A 42 8.41 -3.32 -2.54
C LYS A 42 8.89 -2.92 -3.93
N TYR A 43 7.94 -2.59 -4.79
CA TYR A 43 8.19 -2.24 -6.19
C TYR A 43 8.11 -0.73 -6.45
N ARG A 44 7.75 0.06 -5.43
CA ARG A 44 7.58 1.51 -5.49
C ARG A 44 6.68 1.93 -6.65
N ARG A 45 5.46 1.38 -6.66
CA ARG A 45 4.49 1.61 -7.74
C ARG A 45 3.06 1.60 -7.25
N GLY A 46 2.19 2.28 -8.00
CA GLY A 46 0.74 2.18 -7.86
C GLY A 46 0.21 0.76 -8.10
N VAL A 47 -0.81 0.42 -7.33
CA VAL A 47 -1.58 -0.82 -7.43
C VAL A 47 -2.93 -0.47 -8.02
N THR A 48 -3.26 -1.09 -9.15
CA THR A 48 -4.53 -0.93 -9.88
C THR A 48 -5.32 -2.24 -9.96
N TYR A 49 -4.77 -3.33 -9.43
CA TYR A 49 -5.42 -4.63 -9.28
C TYR A 49 -4.96 -5.30 -7.98
N TYR A 50 -5.85 -6.03 -7.32
CA TYR A 50 -5.50 -6.71 -6.06
C TYR A 50 -4.86 -8.08 -6.28
N THR A 51 -5.34 -8.86 -7.25
CA THR A 51 -4.97 -10.26 -7.41
C THR A 51 -4.10 -10.48 -8.63
N GLY A 52 -3.02 -11.26 -8.52
CA GLY A 52 -2.17 -11.58 -9.65
C GLY A 52 -0.97 -12.45 -9.31
N LYS A 53 -0.07 -12.65 -10.28
CA LYS A 53 1.24 -13.27 -10.03
C LYS A 53 2.19 -12.20 -9.49
N CYS A 54 2.69 -12.38 -8.27
CA CYS A 54 3.61 -11.42 -7.64
C CYS A 54 4.77 -12.16 -6.95
N PRO A 55 6.00 -12.09 -7.48
CA PRO A 55 7.16 -12.77 -6.88
C PRO A 55 7.62 -12.11 -5.58
N GLY A 56 7.28 -10.84 -5.36
CA GLY A 56 7.53 -10.11 -4.13
C GLY A 56 6.38 -10.17 -3.14
N PHE A 57 5.40 -11.06 -3.36
CA PHE A 57 4.34 -11.27 -2.40
C PHE A 57 4.93 -11.86 -1.12
N THR A 58 4.69 -11.18 -0.01
CA THR A 58 5.01 -11.67 1.32
C THR A 58 3.76 -11.46 2.14
N GLY A 59 3.11 -12.56 2.52
CA GLY A 59 1.90 -12.51 3.36
C GLY A 59 2.16 -11.77 4.67
N TRP A 60 1.11 -11.20 5.25
CA TRP A 60 1.13 -10.75 6.64
C TRP A 60 0.53 -11.81 7.55
N GLU A 61 1.25 -12.11 8.62
CA GLU A 61 0.61 -12.47 9.89
C GLU A 61 0.15 -11.14 10.52
N GLU A 62 -1.17 -10.88 10.47
CA GLU A 62 -1.95 -9.78 11.10
C GLU A 62 -1.39 -8.34 11.13
N LYS A 63 -1.96 -7.43 10.30
CA LYS A 63 -1.78 -5.98 10.46
C LYS A 63 -2.66 -5.44 11.57
N THR A 64 -2.17 -5.36 12.80
CA THR A 64 -2.73 -4.45 13.79
C THR A 64 -2.22 -3.03 13.53
N TYR A 65 -3.05 -2.22 12.87
CA TYR A 65 -2.84 -0.78 12.77
C TYR A 65 -3.14 -0.15 14.13
N TYR A 66 -2.15 -0.05 15.01
CA TYR A 66 -2.32 0.69 16.25
C TYR A 66 -2.23 2.18 15.99
N THR A 67 -3.28 2.92 16.39
CA THR A 67 -3.17 4.37 16.55
C THR A 67 -2.25 4.62 17.74
N VAL A 68 -1.00 5.03 17.49
CA VAL A 68 -0.09 5.40 18.57
C VAL A 68 -0.41 6.85 18.95
N PRO A 69 -0.90 7.13 20.17
CA PRO A 69 -1.16 8.51 20.57
C PRO A 69 0.14 9.32 20.58
N ILE A 70 0.09 10.53 20.03
CA ILE A 70 1.26 11.41 19.87
C ILE A 70 1.96 11.72 21.21
N THR A 71 1.22 11.62 22.33
CA THR A 71 1.72 11.76 23.70
C THR A 71 2.83 10.77 24.07
N LYS A 72 2.96 9.64 23.35
CA LYS A 72 4.07 8.71 23.54
C LYS A 72 5.44 9.28 23.10
N PHE A 73 5.45 10.30 22.26
CA PHE A 73 6.65 10.92 21.68
C PHE A 73 6.98 12.29 22.27
N ILE A 74 6.06 12.86 23.05
CA ILE A 74 6.25 14.12 23.79
C ILE A 74 6.58 13.74 25.24
N LYS A 75 7.78 13.22 25.49
CA LYS A 75 8.35 13.24 26.84
C LYS A 75 9.12 14.55 26.96
N GLY A 76 8.59 15.46 27.77
CA GLY A 76 9.36 16.56 28.34
C GLY A 76 10.37 16.06 29.36
#